data_AF-A0A6A5FCB6-F1
#
_entry.id   AF-A0A6A5FCB6-F1
#
_cell.length_a   1.000
_cell.length_b   1.000
_cell.length_c   1.000
_cell.angle_alpha   90.00
_cell.angle_beta   90.00
_cell.angle_gamma   90.00
#
_symmetry.space_group_name_H-M   'P 1'
#
loop_
_entity.id
_entity.type
_entity.pdbx_description
1 polymer ?
#
loop_
_entity_poly.entity_id
_entity_poly.type
_entity_poly.pdbx_seq_one_letter_code
_entity_poly.pdbx_strand_id
1 'polypeptide(L)'
;MMSTIIIQGGEPPALLSPLVVDYLLTGRIFQLNVTPDDVADMELREALKKVDQALTTDELEQAVECCDSWRYQIEGLPNPVSMDNKDAFVQNAILFHVLIQQQSCYDQLVEGLNYYEVLLLLK
;
A
#
# COMPACT_ATOMS: atom_id res chain seq x y z
N MET A 1 22.43 -1.58 7.16
CA MET A 1 22.97 -0.63 6.15
C MET A 1 22.18 0.68 6.08
N MET A 2 20.84 0.68 6.04
CA MET A 2 20.09 1.93 6.11
C MET A 2 20.29 2.71 7.42
N SER A 3 20.26 2.02 8.56
CA SER A 3 20.47 2.63 9.88
C SER A 3 21.80 3.40 9.96
N THR A 4 22.87 2.83 9.41
CA THR A 4 24.19 3.47 9.38
C THR A 4 24.26 4.67 8.44
N ILE A 5 23.57 4.65 7.29
CA ILE A 5 23.49 5.80 6.37
C ILE A 5 22.78 6.96 7.06
N ILE A 6 21.66 6.70 7.74
CA ILE A 6 20.88 7.71 8.45
C ILE A 6 21.72 8.34 9.58
N ILE A 7 22.38 7.52 10.41
CA ILE A 7 23.23 8.00 11.51
C ILE A 7 24.40 8.85 11.00
N GLN A 8 24.98 8.48 9.86
CA GLN A 8 26.14 9.18 9.28
C GLN A 8 25.75 10.43 8.47
N GLY A 9 24.45 10.74 8.34
CA GLY A 9 23.98 11.87 7.54
C GLY A 9 24.24 11.69 6.04
N GLY A 10 24.33 10.44 5.56
CA GLY A 10 24.45 10.15 4.14
C GLY A 10 23.18 10.49 3.36
N GLU A 11 23.27 10.51 2.04
CA GLU A 11 22.10 10.76 1.19
C GLU A 11 21.01 9.70 1.45
N PRO A 12 19.76 10.11 1.72
CA PRO A 12 18.68 9.18 1.96
C PRO A 12 18.43 8.35 0.69
N PRO A 13 18.41 7.01 0.78
CA PRO A 13 18.04 6.20 -0.36
C PRO A 13 16.60 6.52 -0.76
N ALA A 14 16.36 6.91 -2.02
CA ALA A 14 15.02 7.10 -2.59
C ALA A 14 14.31 5.76 -2.85
N LEU A 15 14.39 4.83 -1.89
CA LEU A 15 13.98 3.43 -2.04
C LEU A 15 12.52 3.18 -1.61
N LEU A 16 11.99 4.00 -0.71
CA LEU A 16 10.69 3.76 -0.09
C LEU A 16 9.67 4.81 -0.53
N SER A 17 8.46 4.36 -0.87
CA SER A 17 7.35 5.27 -1.16
C SER A 17 6.92 6.01 0.12
N PRO A 18 6.34 7.21 0.01
CA PRO A 18 5.83 7.96 1.15
C PRO A 18 4.87 7.14 2.02
N LEU A 19 4.02 6.32 1.39
CA LEU A 19 3.09 5.41 2.07
C LEU A 19 3.81 4.41 2.99
N VAL A 20 4.90 3.81 2.50
CA VAL A 20 5.70 2.85 3.27
C VAL A 20 6.42 3.55 4.42
N VAL A 21 6.94 4.76 4.19
CA VAL A 21 7.58 5.54 5.25
C VAL A 21 6.59 5.87 6.36
N ASP A 22 5.39 6.33 6.02
CA ASP A 22 4.35 6.64 7.01
C ASP A 22 3.92 5.40 7.80
N TYR A 23 3.80 4.25 7.12
CA TYR A 23 3.58 2.97 7.78
C TYR A 23 4.70 2.62 8.77
N LEU A 24 5.97 2.76 8.38
CA LEU A 24 7.12 2.45 9.25
C LEU A 24 7.18 3.35 10.50
N LEU A 25 6.76 4.61 10.40
CA LEU A 25 6.78 5.57 11.51
C LEU A 25 5.61 5.38 12.48
N THR A 26 4.41 5.13 11.94
CA THR A 26 3.17 5.08 12.72
C THR A 26 2.80 3.67 13.16
N GLY A 27 3.17 2.65 12.37
CA GLY A 27 2.70 1.27 12.50
C GLY A 27 1.20 1.10 12.22
N ARG A 28 0.52 2.11 11.64
CA ARG A 28 -0.93 2.12 11.49
C ARG A 28 -1.35 1.98 10.03
N ILE A 29 -1.72 0.76 9.64
CA ILE A 29 -2.16 0.43 8.27
C ILE A 29 -3.47 1.16 7.89
N PHE A 30 -4.44 1.23 8.81
CA PHE A 30 -5.80 1.68 8.51
C PHE A 30 -6.03 3.19 8.56
N GLN A 31 -4.99 4.00 8.85
CA GLN A 31 -5.10 5.47 8.90
C GLN A 31 -4.47 6.15 7.69
N LEU A 32 -4.00 5.36 6.72
CA LEU A 32 -3.26 5.86 5.57
C LEU A 32 -4.25 6.26 4.47
N ASN A 33 -4.14 7.51 4.01
CA ASN A 33 -4.82 7.97 2.81
C ASN A 33 -4.05 7.44 1.60
N VAL A 34 -4.54 6.34 1.04
CA VAL A 34 -3.93 5.68 -0.12
C VAL A 34 -4.65 6.06 -1.40
N THR A 35 -3.87 6.13 -2.48
CA THR A 35 -4.35 6.38 -3.82
C THR A 35 -3.75 5.33 -4.76
N PRO A 36 -4.39 5.04 -5.92
CA PRO A 36 -3.82 4.11 -6.89
C PRO A 36 -2.39 4.48 -7.33
N ASP A 37 -2.01 5.76 -7.28
CA ASP A 37 -0.66 6.23 -7.63
C ASP A 37 0.44 5.74 -6.68
N ASP A 38 0.08 5.31 -5.47
CA ASP A 38 1.00 4.73 -4.48
C ASP A 38 1.43 3.29 -4.85
N VAL A 39 0.75 2.66 -5.80
CA VAL A 39 1.04 1.30 -6.27
C VAL A 39 2.14 1.32 -7.33
N ALA A 40 3.31 0.76 -7.05
CA ALA A 40 4.42 0.73 -8.02
C ALA A 40 4.16 -0.16 -9.25
N ASP A 41 3.36 -1.20 -9.11
CA ASP A 41 2.95 -2.08 -10.22
C ASP A 41 1.99 -1.34 -11.16
N MET A 42 2.39 -1.19 -12.42
CA MET A 42 1.63 -0.43 -13.42
C MET A 42 0.31 -1.12 -13.80
N GLU A 43 0.28 -2.46 -13.92
CA GLU A 43 -0.94 -3.18 -14.29
C GLU A 43 -1.97 -3.09 -13.16
N LEU A 44 -1.53 -3.29 -11.92
CA LEU A 44 -2.39 -3.16 -10.74
C LEU A 44 -2.88 -1.72 -10.56
N ARG A 45 -2.00 -0.73 -10.73
CA ARG A 45 -2.35 0.70 -10.65
C ARG A 45 -3.46 1.06 -11.64
N GLU A 46 -3.29 0.67 -12.91
CA GLU A 46 -4.27 0.99 -13.95
C GLU A 46 -5.60 0.25 -13.72
N ALA A 47 -5.57 -0.99 -13.23
CA ALA A 47 -6.79 -1.71 -12.85
C ALA A 47 -7.54 -1.00 -11.72
N LEU A 48 -6.84 -0.58 -10.67
CA LEU A 48 -7.43 0.13 -9.54
C LEU A 48 -7.95 1.52 -9.92
N LYS A 49 -7.24 2.25 -10.80
CA LYS A 49 -7.73 3.53 -11.34
C LYS A 49 -9.05 3.39 -12.10
N LYS A 50 -9.23 2.32 -12.86
CA LYS A 50 -10.49 2.06 -13.56
C LYS A 50 -11.64 1.85 -12.58
N VAL A 51 -11.41 1.11 -11.49
CA VAL A 51 -12.42 0.90 -10.43
C VAL A 51 -12.73 2.21 -9.72
N ASP A 52 -11.71 3.00 -9.37
CA ASP A 52 -11.84 4.30 -8.71
C ASP A 52 -12.63 5.30 -9.57
N GLN A 53 -12.35 5.35 -10.87
CA GLN A 53 -12.95 6.30 -11.81
C GLN A 53 -14.30 5.85 -12.39
N ALA A 54 -14.75 4.62 -12.13
CA ALA A 54 -16.04 4.13 -12.62
C ALA A 54 -17.20 5.02 -12.12
N LEU A 55 -18.04 5.49 -13.04
CA LEU A 55 -19.19 6.37 -12.77
C LEU A 55 -20.52 5.62 -12.86
N THR A 56 -20.54 4.48 -13.54
CA THR A 56 -21.72 3.64 -13.72
C THR A 56 -21.47 2.22 -13.19
N THR A 57 -22.55 1.51 -12.87
CA THR A 57 -22.47 0.11 -12.42
C THR A 57 -21.86 -0.79 -13.50
N ASP A 58 -22.18 -0.56 -14.78
CA ASP A 58 -21.64 -1.34 -15.90
C ASP A 58 -20.12 -1.13 -16.06
N GLU A 59 -19.64 0.12 -15.93
CA GLU A 59 -18.20 0.42 -15.94
C GLU A 59 -17.48 -0.21 -14.74
N LEU A 60 -18.13 -0.19 -13.57
CA LEU A 60 -17.59 -0.79 -12.35
C LEU A 60 -17.43 -2.31 -12.51
N GLU A 61 -18.43 -2.99 -13.04
CA GLU A 61 -18.37 -4.44 -13.29
C GLU A 61 -17.21 -4.79 -14.23
N GLN A 62 -17.08 -4.08 -15.36
CA GLN A 62 -15.96 -4.29 -16.29
C GLN A 62 -14.58 -4.00 -15.66
N ALA A 63 -14.49 -2.97 -14.82
CA ALA A 63 -13.26 -2.63 -14.13
C ALA A 63 -12.88 -3.71 -13.08
N VAL A 64 -13.88 -4.25 -12.39
CA VAL A 64 -13.69 -5.29 -11.37
C VAL A 64 -13.35 -6.65 -12.01
N GLU A 65 -13.89 -6.96 -13.20
CA GLU A 65 -13.46 -8.14 -13.98
C GLU A 65 -11.97 -8.11 -14.32
N CYS A 66 -11.40 -6.92 -14.59
CA CYS A 66 -9.95 -6.78 -14.79
C CYS A 66 -9.12 -7.17 -13.55
N CYS A 67 -9.75 -7.24 -12.38
CA CYS A 67 -9.13 -7.61 -11.11
C CYS A 67 -9.34 -9.10 -10.74
N ASP A 68 -10.06 -9.89 -11.56
CA ASP A 68 -10.38 -11.30 -11.27
C ASP A 68 -9.16 -12.20 -11.04
N SER A 69 -8.02 -11.85 -11.65
CA SER A 69 -6.77 -12.61 -11.52
C SER A 69 -6.23 -12.68 -10.09
N TRP A 70 -6.55 -11.68 -9.26
CA TRP A 70 -6.01 -11.56 -7.90
C TRP A 70 -7.06 -11.27 -6.82
N ARG A 71 -8.21 -10.64 -7.14
CA ARG A 71 -9.16 -10.17 -6.11
C ARG A 71 -9.73 -11.27 -5.20
N TYR A 72 -9.84 -12.49 -5.72
CA TYR A 72 -10.32 -13.64 -4.94
C TYR A 72 -9.28 -14.25 -4.01
N GLN A 73 -8.01 -13.86 -4.16
CA GLN A 73 -6.90 -14.34 -3.32
C GLN A 73 -6.73 -13.49 -2.06
N ILE A 74 -7.40 -12.33 -2.00
CA ILE A 74 -7.27 -11.36 -0.93
C ILE A 74 -8.49 -11.47 -0.02
N GLU A 75 -8.26 -11.93 1.21
CA GLU A 75 -9.30 -11.97 2.23
C GLU A 75 -9.69 -10.55 2.66
N GLY A 76 -11.00 -10.30 2.82
CA GLY A 76 -11.53 -9.02 3.31
C GLY A 76 -11.78 -7.96 2.24
N LEU A 77 -11.54 -8.25 0.95
CA LEU A 77 -12.02 -7.39 -0.12
C LEU A 77 -13.55 -7.45 -0.26
N PRO A 78 -14.23 -6.32 -0.50
CA PRO A 78 -15.65 -6.32 -0.83
C PRO A 78 -15.96 -7.24 -2.02
N ASN A 79 -16.88 -8.18 -1.82
CA ASN A 79 -17.37 -9.06 -2.88
C ASN A 79 -18.85 -9.42 -2.58
N PRO A 80 -19.83 -8.93 -3.37
CA PRO A 80 -19.68 -8.16 -4.61
C PRO A 80 -19.22 -6.71 -4.39
N VAL A 81 -18.57 -6.15 -5.41
CA VAL A 81 -18.20 -4.72 -5.45
C VAL A 81 -19.40 -3.92 -5.96
N SER A 82 -19.77 -2.85 -5.27
CA SER A 82 -20.83 -1.91 -5.63
C SER A 82 -20.32 -0.47 -5.58
N MET A 83 -21.08 0.48 -6.13
CA MET A 83 -20.71 1.89 -6.10
C MET A 83 -20.55 2.43 -4.67
N ASP A 84 -21.25 1.85 -3.68
CA ASP A 84 -21.15 2.24 -2.28
C ASP A 84 -19.88 1.73 -1.58
N ASN A 85 -19.24 0.68 -2.13
CA ASN A 85 -18.08 0.03 -1.50
C ASN A 85 -16.83 0.02 -2.39
N LYS A 86 -16.89 0.60 -3.59
CA LYS A 86 -15.76 0.65 -4.53
C LYS A 86 -14.53 1.34 -3.93
N ASP A 87 -14.74 2.40 -3.14
CA ASP A 87 -13.64 3.13 -2.50
C ASP A 87 -12.93 2.24 -1.47
N ALA A 88 -13.70 1.46 -0.71
CA ALA A 88 -13.16 0.48 0.23
C ALA A 88 -12.44 -0.67 -0.49
N PHE A 89 -12.94 -1.10 -1.65
CA PHE A 89 -12.26 -2.09 -2.48
C PHE A 89 -10.89 -1.58 -2.95
N VAL A 90 -10.83 -0.36 -3.51
CA VAL A 90 -9.59 0.26 -3.97
C VAL A 90 -8.63 0.43 -2.81
N GLN A 91 -9.09 1.01 -1.70
CA GLN A 91 -8.27 1.24 -0.51
C GLN A 91 -7.68 -0.07 0.03
N ASN A 92 -8.50 -1.10 0.24
CA ASN A 92 -8.05 -2.37 0.79
C ASN A 92 -7.11 -3.12 -0.17
N ALA A 93 -7.34 -3.05 -1.48
CA ALA A 93 -6.45 -3.64 -2.46
C ALA A 93 -5.05 -3.00 -2.44
N ILE A 94 -4.99 -1.66 -2.37
CA ILE A 94 -3.71 -0.93 -2.28
C ILE A 94 -2.98 -1.31 -0.99
N LEU A 95 -3.68 -1.27 0.15
CA LEU A 95 -3.09 -1.65 1.45
C LEU A 95 -2.58 -3.09 1.42
N PHE A 96 -3.32 -4.01 0.81
CA PHE A 96 -2.88 -5.39 0.71
C PHE A 96 -1.57 -5.54 -0.08
N HIS A 97 -1.54 -5.03 -1.31
CA HIS A 97 -0.40 -5.22 -2.20
C HIS A 97 0.84 -4.43 -1.80
N VAL A 98 0.66 -3.24 -1.23
CA VAL A 98 1.78 -2.37 -0.86
C VAL A 98 2.29 -2.69 0.55
N LEU A 99 1.39 -2.96 1.51
CA LEU A 99 1.77 -3.08 2.93
C LEU A 99 1.65 -4.51 3.46
N ILE A 100 0.47 -5.13 3.36
CA ILE A 100 0.17 -6.39 4.05
C ILE A 100 1.02 -7.54 3.46
N GLN A 101 1.11 -7.63 2.14
CA GLN A 101 1.87 -8.69 1.47
C GLN A 101 3.36 -8.67 1.83
N GLN A 102 3.90 -7.49 2.18
CA GLN A 102 5.29 -7.30 2.56
C GLN A 102 5.48 -7.00 4.05
N GLN A 103 4.45 -7.23 4.88
CA GLN A 103 4.44 -6.83 6.28
C GLN A 103 5.64 -7.39 7.05
N SER A 104 5.96 -8.67 6.86
CA SER A 104 7.11 -9.31 7.51
C SER A 104 8.45 -8.67 7.14
N CYS A 105 8.61 -8.22 5.89
CA CYS A 105 9.80 -7.50 5.45
C CYS A 105 9.89 -6.13 6.13
N TYR A 106 8.76 -5.43 6.25
CA TYR A 106 8.71 -4.15 6.97
C TYR A 106 8.98 -4.31 8.46
N ASP A 107 8.43 -5.35 9.10
CA ASP A 107 8.67 -5.65 10.51
C ASP A 107 10.17 -5.91 10.77
N GLN A 108 10.83 -6.69 9.91
CA GLN A 108 12.27 -6.91 9.97
C GLN A 108 13.08 -5.62 9.76
N LEU A 109 12.63 -4.74 8.86
CA LEU A 109 13.26 -3.43 8.66
C LEU A 109 13.12 -2.56 9.91
N VAL A 110 11.93 -2.52 10.52
CA VAL A 110 11.66 -1.81 11.77
C VAL A 110 12.55 -2.33 12.90
N GLU A 111 12.67 -3.64 13.06
CA GLU A 111 13.57 -4.26 14.04
C GLU A 111 15.03 -3.84 13.80
N GLY A 112 15.49 -3.87 12.55
CA GLY A 112 16.85 -3.45 12.18
C GLY A 112 17.12 -1.96 12.39
N LEU A 113 16.11 -1.09 12.27
CA LEU A 113 16.22 0.33 12.59
C LEU A 113 16.18 0.58 14.10
N ASN A 114 15.34 -0.16 14.83
CA ASN A 114 15.23 -0.09 16.29
C ASN A 114 16.50 -0.57 16.99
N TYR A 115 17.18 -1.59 16.47
CA TYR A 115 18.44 -2.09 17.04
C TYR A 115 19.51 -1.00 17.18
N TYR A 116 19.52 -0.01 16.28
CA TYR A 116 20.43 1.13 16.31
C TYR A 116 19.77 2.42 16.85
N GLU A 117 18.58 2.31 17.45
CA GLU A 117 17.77 3.42 17.99
C GLU A 117 17.44 4.52 16.95
N VAL A 118 17.56 4.21 15.66
CA VAL A 118 17.36 5.20 14.56
C VAL A 118 15.90 5.56 14.38
N LEU A 119 14.98 4.63 14.64
CA LEU A 119 13.55 4.87 14.48
C LEU A 119 13.05 6.00 15.41
N LEU A 120 13.67 6.17 16.58
CA LEU A 120 13.36 7.27 17.51
C LEU A 120 13.77 8.63 16.96
N LEU A 121 14.77 8.68 16.09
CA LEU A 121 15.25 9.90 15.45
C LEU A 121 14.37 10.34 14.28
N LEU A 122 13.49 9.46 13.79
CA LEU A 122 12.62 9.70 12.64
C LEU A 122 11.18 10.09 13.03
N LYS A 123 10.84 10.04 14.33
CA LYS A 123 9.55 10.47 14.88
C LYS A 123 9.60 11.93 15.33
#